data_AF-A0A495RRJ7-F1
#
_entry.id   AF-A0A495RRJ7-F1
#
_cell.length_a   1.000
_cell.length_b   1.000
_cell.length_c   1.000
_cell.angle_alpha   90.00
_cell.angle_beta   90.00
_cell.angle_gamma   90.00
#
_symmetry.space_group_name_H-M   'P 1'
#
loop_
_entity.id
_entity.type
_entity.pdbx_description
1 polymer ?
#
loop_
_entity_poly.entity_id
_entity_poly.type
_entity_poly.pdbx_seq_one_letter_code
_entity_poly.pdbx_strand_id
1 'polypeptide(L)'
;MCGIVGVVGQGPVNQDIYDSLLLLQHRGQDSTGIATAETSGVFHLFKAKGQVREAFRTRDMRALLGNIGLGHVRYATKGTASSEEEAQPFYVNAPYGIVLVHNGNLTNTRELTQELFSKDRRHLNTSSDTELLVNVLANELQSSISGLELDPAQVFQAVTRVHERVEGSYATIALIAGYGLLAFRDPFGIRPLILGTRPAVDAEGAPTGGYEWIVASESLVLENGGFEVVRDVEPGEAVFIDVEGRLHTQQCATNPQLVPCSFEYVYLARPDSIMNGISVYEARLRMGERLADTIAKYTPAGTIDVVMPIPDSSRPAAMQVARKLGIEYREGFYKNRYVGRTFIMPGQAVRKKSVRQKLNAMSSEFKGKNVLLIDDSIVRGTTSKEIIQMARDAGAKTVTFASAAPPVRYPHVYGINMPSRHELVAHGRTIPEIAEELGADYMVYQEIDDLKAAILEGSPDVEDLDMSCFDGRYITGTVSEEYLAWVEGTQES
;
A
#
# COMPACT_ATOMS: atom_id res chain seq x y z
N MET A 1 1.67 -3.24 4.68
CA MET A 1 1.25 -2.77 3.36
C MET A 1 2.09 -3.41 2.30
N CYS A 2 1.51 -3.79 1.19
CA CYS A 2 2.20 -4.64 0.25
C CYS A 2 1.91 -4.22 -1.19
N GLY A 3 2.75 -4.64 -2.12
CA GLY A 3 2.45 -4.63 -3.54
C GLY A 3 2.25 -6.06 -4.00
N ILE A 4 1.20 -6.31 -4.79
CA ILE A 4 0.91 -7.62 -5.38
C ILE A 4 0.77 -7.50 -6.89
N VAL A 5 1.15 -8.56 -7.58
CA VAL A 5 0.97 -8.75 -9.03
C VAL A 5 0.64 -10.20 -9.33
N GLY A 6 -0.15 -10.43 -10.37
CA GLY A 6 -0.49 -11.73 -10.91
C GLY A 6 -0.52 -11.66 -12.43
N VAL A 7 0.06 -12.66 -13.10
CA VAL A 7 0.15 -12.70 -14.57
C VAL A 7 -0.31 -14.07 -15.06
N VAL A 8 -1.17 -14.06 -16.08
CA VAL A 8 -1.53 -15.23 -16.89
C VAL A 8 -1.06 -14.97 -18.31
N GLY A 9 0.02 -15.63 -18.72
CA GLY A 9 0.62 -15.49 -20.05
C GLY A 9 0.48 -16.74 -20.90
N GLN A 10 0.94 -16.66 -22.14
CA GLN A 10 1.11 -17.81 -23.04
C GLN A 10 2.54 -18.36 -23.04
N GLY A 11 3.47 -17.64 -22.42
CA GLY A 11 4.86 -18.05 -22.17
C GLY A 11 5.28 -17.82 -20.71
N PRO A 12 6.57 -18.02 -20.40
CA PRO A 12 7.08 -17.85 -19.04
C PRO A 12 6.84 -16.45 -18.47
N VAL A 13 6.25 -16.36 -17.27
CA VAL A 13 5.84 -15.08 -16.64
C VAL A 13 6.76 -14.60 -15.52
N ASN A 14 7.79 -15.37 -15.18
CA ASN A 14 8.69 -15.06 -14.07
C ASN A 14 9.34 -13.67 -14.20
N GLN A 15 9.79 -13.29 -15.39
CA GLN A 15 10.41 -11.98 -15.64
C GLN A 15 9.41 -10.83 -15.54
N ASP A 16 8.22 -10.97 -16.13
CA ASP A 16 7.15 -9.96 -16.04
C ASP A 16 6.76 -9.69 -14.59
N ILE A 17 6.65 -10.74 -13.77
CA ILE A 17 6.38 -10.61 -12.33
C ILE A 17 7.54 -9.89 -11.62
N TYR A 18 8.79 -10.27 -11.90
CA TYR A 18 9.96 -9.64 -11.29
C TYR A 18 10.04 -8.14 -11.60
N ASP A 19 9.86 -7.75 -12.86
CA ASP A 19 9.89 -6.35 -13.29
C ASP A 19 8.72 -5.55 -12.71
N SER A 20 7.53 -6.17 -12.63
CA SER A 20 6.37 -5.59 -11.95
C SER A 20 6.64 -5.33 -10.46
N LEU A 21 7.30 -6.25 -9.76
CA LEU A 21 7.64 -6.07 -8.36
C LEU A 21 8.71 -5.00 -8.14
N LEU A 22 9.64 -4.79 -9.07
CA LEU A 22 10.58 -3.67 -9.02
C LEU A 22 9.85 -2.32 -9.07
N LEU A 23 8.79 -2.23 -9.89
CA LEU A 23 7.95 -1.04 -10.00
C LEU A 23 7.09 -0.78 -8.75
N LEU A 24 6.68 -1.85 -8.07
CA LEU A 24 5.91 -1.84 -6.82
C LEU A 24 6.78 -1.78 -5.56
N GLN A 25 8.11 -1.72 -5.68
CA GLN A 25 9.06 -1.81 -4.55
C GLN A 25 8.85 -0.71 -3.49
N HIS A 26 8.24 0.43 -3.84
CA HIS A 26 7.87 1.47 -2.88
C HIS A 26 6.78 1.02 -1.90
N ARG A 27 5.95 0.03 -2.25
CA ARG A 27 4.91 -0.53 -1.38
C ARG A 27 5.45 -1.47 -0.32
N GLY A 28 6.71 -1.89 -0.39
CA GLY A 28 7.29 -2.82 0.57
C GLY A 28 8.74 -3.16 0.26
N GLN A 29 9.62 -3.15 1.27
CA GLN A 29 11.07 -3.39 1.12
C GLN A 29 11.61 -4.45 2.10
N ASP A 30 10.74 -5.04 2.91
CA ASP A 30 11.11 -5.96 3.98
C ASP A 30 11.37 -7.38 3.46
N SER A 31 10.50 -7.87 2.59
CA SER A 31 10.61 -9.17 1.94
C SER A 31 9.89 -9.18 0.60
N THR A 32 10.18 -10.20 -0.20
CA THR A 32 9.62 -10.40 -1.52
C THR A 32 9.45 -11.89 -1.81
N GLY A 33 8.52 -12.23 -2.67
CA GLY A 33 8.35 -13.60 -3.14
C GLY A 33 7.63 -13.67 -4.47
N ILE A 34 7.93 -14.72 -5.22
CA ILE A 34 7.30 -15.07 -6.50
C ILE A 34 6.90 -16.54 -6.44
N ALA A 35 5.69 -16.82 -6.90
CA ALA A 35 5.26 -18.17 -7.22
C ALA A 35 4.82 -18.23 -8.68
N THR A 36 5.22 -19.29 -9.37
CA THR A 36 4.76 -19.62 -10.71
C THR A 36 4.13 -21.01 -10.72
N ALA A 37 3.24 -21.23 -11.67
CA ALA A 37 2.54 -22.48 -11.89
C ALA A 37 2.69 -22.88 -13.35
N GLU A 38 3.05 -24.14 -13.57
CA GLU A 38 2.85 -24.79 -14.86
C GLU A 38 1.37 -25.06 -15.08
N THR A 39 0.95 -25.21 -16.34
CA THR A 39 -0.44 -25.59 -16.68
C THR A 39 -0.84 -26.93 -16.08
N SER A 40 0.12 -27.81 -15.78
CA SER A 40 -0.06 -29.08 -15.06
C SER A 40 -0.44 -28.91 -13.58
N GLY A 41 -0.32 -27.70 -13.01
CA GLY A 41 -0.57 -27.40 -11.60
C GLY A 41 0.66 -27.52 -10.69
N VAL A 42 1.84 -27.81 -11.22
CA VAL A 42 3.09 -27.80 -10.43
C VAL A 42 3.47 -26.36 -10.09
N PHE A 43 3.61 -26.09 -8.79
CA PHE A 43 4.06 -24.79 -8.28
C PHE A 43 5.58 -24.73 -8.10
N HIS A 44 6.15 -23.58 -8.43
CA HIS A 44 7.53 -23.20 -8.13
C HIS A 44 7.49 -21.92 -7.29
N LEU A 45 8.13 -21.93 -6.11
CA LEU A 45 8.06 -20.84 -5.14
C LEU A 45 9.46 -20.42 -4.71
N PHE A 46 9.70 -19.10 -4.70
CA PHE A 46 10.85 -18.51 -4.05
C PHE A 46 10.43 -17.26 -3.29
N LYS A 47 10.78 -17.19 -2.01
CA LYS A 47 10.56 -16.01 -1.16
C LYS A 47 11.78 -15.76 -0.29
N ALA A 48 12.09 -14.49 -0.04
CA ALA A 48 13.25 -14.08 0.74
C ALA A 48 13.05 -12.70 1.37
N LYS A 49 13.83 -12.40 2.40
CA LYS A 49 13.95 -11.04 2.94
C LYS A 49 14.70 -10.12 1.99
N GLY A 50 14.38 -8.83 2.09
CA GLY A 50 15.00 -7.75 1.34
C GLY A 50 14.23 -7.35 0.10
N GLN A 51 14.83 -6.43 -0.64
CA GLN A 51 14.30 -5.87 -1.87
C GLN A 51 14.40 -6.87 -3.02
N VAL A 52 13.52 -6.74 -4.01
CA VAL A 52 13.41 -7.60 -5.20
C VAL A 52 14.77 -7.79 -5.87
N ARG A 53 15.50 -6.69 -6.10
CA ARG A 53 16.82 -6.70 -6.74
C ARG A 53 17.88 -7.48 -5.95
N GLU A 54 17.80 -7.46 -4.62
CA GLU A 54 18.78 -8.10 -3.74
C GLU A 54 18.44 -9.59 -3.49
N ALA A 55 17.15 -9.91 -3.48
CA ALA A 55 16.62 -11.22 -3.13
C ALA A 55 16.77 -12.27 -4.26
N PHE A 56 16.44 -11.91 -5.50
CA PHE A 56 16.44 -12.86 -6.62
C PHE A 56 17.77 -12.86 -7.38
N ARG A 57 18.36 -14.05 -7.51
CA ARG A 57 19.51 -14.29 -8.40
C ARG A 57 19.05 -15.04 -9.63
N THR A 58 19.90 -15.08 -10.67
CA THR A 58 19.62 -15.81 -11.92
C THR A 58 19.21 -17.26 -11.71
N ARG A 59 19.80 -17.95 -10.73
CA ARG A 59 19.44 -19.35 -10.41
C ARG A 59 18.01 -19.47 -9.87
N ASP A 60 17.58 -18.49 -9.09
CA ASP A 60 16.27 -18.50 -8.44
C ASP A 60 15.20 -18.23 -9.51
N MET A 61 15.46 -17.26 -10.41
CA MET A 61 14.60 -16.99 -11.57
C MET A 61 14.47 -18.18 -12.53
N ARG A 62 15.55 -18.94 -12.75
CA ARG A 62 15.51 -20.16 -13.59
C ARG A 62 14.69 -21.30 -12.99
N ALA A 63 14.47 -21.29 -11.67
CA ALA A 63 13.64 -22.29 -10.99
C ALA A 63 12.15 -21.93 -11.03
N LEU A 64 11.80 -20.68 -11.30
CA LEU A 64 10.42 -20.20 -11.39
C LEU A 64 9.88 -20.46 -12.80
N LEU A 65 9.48 -21.70 -13.06
CA LEU A 65 8.91 -22.14 -14.33
C LEU A 65 7.39 -21.97 -14.36
N GLY A 66 6.82 -21.78 -15.54
CA GLY A 66 5.38 -21.72 -15.76
C GLY A 66 4.89 -20.41 -16.37
N ASN A 67 3.66 -20.46 -16.87
CA ASN A 67 3.04 -19.38 -17.63
C ASN A 67 1.99 -18.62 -16.82
N ILE A 68 1.77 -19.02 -15.57
CA ILE A 68 0.89 -18.35 -14.63
C ILE A 68 1.69 -18.10 -13.37
N GLY A 69 1.53 -16.95 -12.74
CA GLY A 69 2.25 -16.67 -11.52
C GLY A 69 1.74 -15.46 -10.78
N LEU A 70 2.24 -15.30 -9.57
CA LEU A 70 1.98 -14.15 -8.73
C LEU A 70 3.24 -13.73 -7.96
N GLY A 71 3.27 -12.49 -7.53
CA GLY A 71 4.39 -11.89 -6.84
C GLY A 71 3.93 -10.95 -5.73
N HIS A 72 4.81 -10.76 -4.76
CA HIS A 72 4.56 -9.88 -3.63
C HIS A 72 5.82 -9.14 -3.16
N VAL A 73 5.64 -7.90 -2.72
CA VAL A 73 6.61 -7.14 -1.91
C VAL A 73 5.95 -6.70 -0.60
N ARG A 74 6.62 -7.01 0.52
CA ARG A 74 6.11 -6.76 1.88
C ARG A 74 6.67 -5.47 2.45
N TYR A 75 5.80 -4.65 3.03
CA TYR A 75 6.18 -3.71 4.08
C TYR A 75 5.84 -4.36 5.41
N ALA A 76 6.81 -4.50 6.30
CA ALA A 76 6.59 -5.08 7.62
C ALA A 76 5.42 -4.36 8.32
N THR A 77 4.32 -5.09 8.51
CA THR A 77 3.17 -4.71 9.35
C THR A 77 3.36 -5.29 10.74
N LYS A 78 2.34 -5.20 11.59
CA LYS A 78 2.21 -6.01 12.80
C LYS A 78 2.49 -7.49 12.47
N GLY A 79 3.28 -8.15 13.32
CA GLY A 79 3.93 -9.44 13.06
C GLY A 79 5.42 -9.36 13.36
N THR A 80 6.09 -10.51 13.47
CA THR A 80 7.54 -10.48 13.69
C THR A 80 8.22 -10.09 12.37
N ALA A 81 8.61 -8.81 12.24
CA ALA A 81 9.42 -8.31 11.11
C ALA A 81 10.73 -9.13 10.90
N SER A 82 11.13 -9.90 11.91
CA SER A 82 12.25 -10.83 11.86
C SER A 82 11.90 -12.21 11.28
N SER A 83 10.63 -12.58 11.09
CA SER A 83 10.22 -13.89 10.61
C SER A 83 10.16 -13.96 9.07
N GLU A 84 11.00 -14.81 8.48
CA GLU A 84 10.96 -15.14 7.05
C GLU A 84 9.71 -15.95 6.68
N GLU A 85 9.13 -16.63 7.65
CA GLU A 85 7.96 -17.49 7.45
C GLU A 85 6.73 -16.66 7.07
N GLU A 86 6.67 -15.42 7.57
CA GLU A 86 5.62 -14.45 7.25
C GLU A 86 5.81 -13.74 5.89
N ALA A 87 6.90 -14.00 5.16
CA ALA A 87 7.02 -13.54 3.78
C ALA A 87 5.96 -14.27 2.92
N GLN A 88 5.24 -13.52 2.09
CA GLN A 88 4.31 -14.09 1.11
C GLN A 88 5.06 -14.43 -0.19
N PRO A 89 4.54 -15.32 -1.05
CA PRO A 89 3.25 -16.03 -0.97
C PRO A 89 3.13 -17.09 0.14
N PHE A 90 1.89 -17.35 0.56
CA PHE A 90 1.53 -18.51 1.39
C PHE A 90 0.97 -19.64 0.54
N TYR A 91 1.16 -20.89 0.96
CA TYR A 91 0.72 -22.09 0.25
C TYR A 91 -0.03 -23.04 1.19
N VAL A 92 -1.11 -23.62 0.68
CA VAL A 92 -1.80 -24.77 1.28
C VAL A 92 -2.02 -25.85 0.21
N ASN A 93 -1.82 -27.11 0.57
CA ASN A 93 -1.90 -28.23 -0.38
C ASN A 93 -3.31 -28.77 -0.62
N ALA A 94 -4.30 -28.38 0.19
CA ALA A 94 -5.66 -28.90 0.11
C ALA A 94 -6.72 -27.81 0.35
N PRO A 95 -7.79 -27.77 -0.49
CA PRO A 95 -8.00 -28.59 -1.68
C PRO A 95 -7.09 -28.16 -2.85
N TYR A 96 -6.75 -29.11 -3.74
CA TYR A 96 -5.95 -28.96 -4.97
C TYR A 96 -4.50 -28.48 -4.81
N GLY A 97 -4.29 -27.40 -4.07
CA GLY A 97 -3.06 -26.62 -4.02
C GLY A 97 -3.41 -25.16 -4.31
N ILE A 98 -3.25 -24.30 -3.31
CA ILE A 98 -3.56 -22.87 -3.40
C ILE A 98 -2.35 -22.08 -2.93
N VAL A 99 -1.89 -21.15 -3.76
CA VAL A 99 -0.87 -20.16 -3.41
C VAL A 99 -1.52 -18.78 -3.38
N LEU A 100 -1.29 -17.96 -2.36
CA LEU A 100 -1.99 -16.68 -2.19
C LEU A 100 -1.05 -15.55 -1.76
N VAL A 101 -1.28 -14.36 -2.33
CA VAL A 101 -0.74 -13.08 -1.88
C VAL A 101 -1.86 -12.10 -1.56
N HIS A 102 -1.59 -11.19 -0.64
CA HIS A 102 -2.55 -10.31 -0.01
C HIS A 102 -1.90 -8.95 0.30
N ASN A 103 -2.56 -7.87 -0.12
CA ASN A 103 -2.32 -6.53 0.36
C ASN A 103 -3.54 -6.05 1.15
N GLY A 104 -3.40 -5.87 2.45
CA GLY A 104 -4.50 -5.48 3.33
C GLY A 104 -4.23 -5.80 4.79
N ASN A 105 -5.29 -5.84 5.58
CA ASN A 105 -5.28 -6.34 6.94
C ASN A 105 -6.67 -6.86 7.33
N LEU A 106 -6.71 -8.05 7.92
CA LEU A 106 -7.94 -8.59 8.50
C LEU A 106 -8.16 -8.05 9.91
N THR A 107 -9.40 -7.68 10.22
CA THR A 107 -9.78 -7.10 11.52
C THR A 107 -10.26 -8.17 12.50
N ASN A 108 -10.98 -9.18 12.04
CA ASN A 108 -11.49 -10.28 12.87
C ASN A 108 -10.50 -11.47 13.01
N THR A 109 -9.20 -11.19 13.15
CA THR A 109 -8.15 -12.23 13.18
C THR A 109 -8.23 -13.16 14.39
N ARG A 110 -8.71 -12.67 15.55
CA ARG A 110 -8.86 -13.48 16.77
C ARG A 110 -9.95 -14.53 16.57
N GLU A 111 -11.07 -14.08 16.03
CA GLU A 111 -12.25 -14.88 15.72
C GLU A 111 -11.89 -15.93 14.66
N LEU A 112 -11.30 -15.51 13.54
CA LEU A 112 -10.88 -16.41 12.45
C LEU A 112 -9.88 -17.47 12.92
N THR A 113 -8.92 -17.10 13.77
CA THR A 113 -7.95 -18.05 14.34
C THR A 113 -8.67 -19.15 15.13
N GLN A 114 -9.61 -18.77 15.98
CA GLN A 114 -10.38 -19.73 16.77
C GLN A 114 -11.28 -20.61 15.87
N GLU A 115 -11.92 -20.03 14.86
CA GLU A 115 -12.77 -20.78 13.93
C GLU A 115 -11.99 -21.78 13.09
N LEU A 116 -10.86 -21.37 12.50
CA LEU A 116 -10.02 -22.25 11.70
C LEU A 116 -9.52 -23.44 12.52
N PHE A 117 -9.14 -23.21 13.78
CA PHE A 117 -8.69 -24.28 14.66
C PHE A 117 -9.84 -25.22 15.08
N SER A 118 -10.97 -24.66 15.53
CA SER A 118 -12.03 -25.43 16.18
C SER A 118 -13.06 -26.03 15.21
N LYS A 119 -13.39 -25.35 14.12
CA LYS A 119 -14.38 -25.78 13.13
C LYS A 119 -13.72 -26.46 11.93
N ASP A 120 -12.75 -25.77 11.32
CA ASP A 120 -12.15 -26.20 10.06
C ASP A 120 -10.96 -27.16 10.25
N ARG A 121 -10.47 -27.28 11.50
CA ARG A 121 -9.33 -28.12 11.90
C ARG A 121 -8.06 -27.80 11.11
N ARG A 122 -7.85 -26.52 10.82
CA ARG A 122 -6.67 -25.99 10.13
C ARG A 122 -5.73 -25.35 11.16
N HIS A 123 -4.48 -25.81 11.17
CA HIS A 123 -3.43 -25.21 11.98
C HIS A 123 -2.79 -24.03 11.24
N LEU A 124 -2.40 -23.00 11.99
CA LEU A 124 -1.67 -21.84 11.51
C LEU A 124 -0.26 -21.88 12.09
N ASN A 125 0.74 -21.73 11.24
CA ASN A 125 2.14 -21.74 11.66
C ASN A 125 2.66 -20.33 11.98
N THR A 126 1.97 -19.28 11.52
CA THR A 126 2.38 -17.89 11.64
C THR A 126 1.28 -17.01 12.22
N SER A 127 1.63 -15.77 12.54
CA SER A 127 0.67 -14.72 12.94
C SER A 127 0.16 -13.90 11.75
N SER A 128 0.53 -14.26 10.52
CA SER A 128 0.13 -13.54 9.32
C SER A 128 -1.35 -13.76 9.03
N ASP A 129 -2.06 -12.66 8.90
CA ASP A 129 -3.44 -12.64 8.41
C ASP A 129 -3.58 -13.18 6.97
N THR A 130 -2.49 -13.26 6.22
CA THR A 130 -2.47 -13.88 4.89
C THR A 130 -2.57 -15.40 4.99
N GLU A 131 -1.99 -16.01 6.04
CA GLU A 131 -2.15 -17.44 6.32
C GLU A 131 -3.60 -17.75 6.73
N LEU A 132 -4.23 -16.84 7.49
CA LEU A 132 -5.66 -16.92 7.79
C LEU A 132 -6.47 -16.89 6.49
N LEU A 133 -6.24 -15.89 5.63
CA LEU A 133 -7.01 -15.69 4.41
C LEU A 133 -6.92 -16.87 3.43
N VAL A 134 -5.72 -17.44 3.23
CA VAL A 134 -5.57 -18.61 2.35
C VAL A 134 -6.27 -19.84 2.91
N ASN A 135 -6.27 -20.03 4.24
CA ASN A 135 -6.95 -21.16 4.86
C ASN A 135 -8.47 -21.00 4.84
N VAL A 136 -8.99 -19.77 4.99
CA VAL A 136 -10.42 -19.48 4.82
C VAL A 136 -10.82 -19.75 3.36
N LEU A 137 -10.11 -19.17 2.38
CA LEU A 137 -10.39 -19.43 0.96
C LEU A 137 -10.34 -20.94 0.64
N ALA A 138 -9.35 -21.67 1.15
CA ALA A 138 -9.24 -23.11 0.94
C ALA A 138 -10.42 -23.89 1.54
N ASN A 139 -10.88 -23.50 2.73
CA ASN A 139 -12.04 -24.11 3.37
C ASN A 139 -13.33 -23.81 2.60
N GLU A 140 -13.52 -22.57 2.17
CA GLU A 140 -14.68 -22.18 1.39
C GLU A 140 -14.67 -22.85 0.02
N LEU A 141 -13.53 -22.96 -0.64
CA LEU A 141 -13.40 -23.69 -1.89
C LEU A 141 -13.75 -25.16 -1.68
N GLN A 142 -13.21 -25.81 -0.64
CA GLN A 142 -13.51 -27.21 -0.30
C GLN A 142 -15.01 -27.47 -0.14
N SER A 143 -15.74 -26.51 0.42
CA SER A 143 -17.18 -26.58 0.65
C SER A 143 -18.01 -26.27 -0.58
N SER A 144 -17.46 -25.54 -1.57
CA SER A 144 -18.12 -25.25 -2.86
C SER A 144 -18.01 -26.42 -3.85
N ILE A 145 -17.02 -27.30 -3.70
CA ILE A 145 -16.76 -28.36 -4.67
C ILE A 145 -17.93 -29.34 -4.67
N SER A 146 -18.55 -29.44 -5.83
CA SER A 146 -19.52 -30.46 -6.21
C SER A 146 -19.05 -31.11 -7.50
N GLY A 147 -19.01 -32.44 -7.55
CA GLY A 147 -18.55 -33.17 -8.75
C GLY A 147 -17.03 -33.40 -8.75
N LEU A 148 -16.47 -33.61 -9.95
CA LEU A 148 -15.08 -34.04 -10.14
C LEU A 148 -14.11 -32.90 -10.47
N GLU A 149 -14.61 -31.80 -11.06
CA GLU A 149 -13.81 -30.66 -11.52
C GLU A 149 -14.31 -29.37 -10.86
N LEU A 150 -13.40 -28.44 -10.64
CA LEU A 150 -13.73 -27.09 -10.18
C LEU A 150 -14.12 -26.21 -11.36
N ASP A 151 -15.28 -25.57 -11.28
CA ASP A 151 -15.75 -24.59 -12.26
C ASP A 151 -15.68 -23.14 -11.74
N PRO A 152 -15.74 -22.11 -12.61
CA PRO A 152 -15.70 -20.71 -12.18
C PRO A 152 -16.82 -20.32 -11.20
N ALA A 153 -18.02 -20.90 -11.31
CA ALA A 153 -19.13 -20.57 -10.42
C ALA A 153 -18.86 -21.03 -8.98
N GLN A 154 -18.23 -22.20 -8.81
CA GLN A 154 -17.79 -22.70 -7.51
C GLN A 154 -16.68 -21.85 -6.89
N VAL A 155 -15.76 -21.33 -7.72
CA VAL A 155 -14.72 -20.37 -7.30
C VAL A 155 -15.37 -19.09 -6.78
N PHE A 156 -16.27 -18.50 -7.54
CA PHE A 156 -16.97 -17.26 -7.12
C PHE A 156 -17.87 -17.47 -5.91
N GLN A 157 -18.49 -18.64 -5.79
CA GLN A 157 -19.25 -19.01 -4.60
C GLN A 157 -18.36 -19.14 -3.36
N ALA A 158 -17.12 -19.61 -3.51
CA ALA A 158 -16.15 -19.63 -2.42
C ALA A 158 -15.75 -18.21 -2.00
N VAL A 159 -15.49 -17.31 -2.95
CA VAL A 159 -15.19 -15.90 -2.65
C VAL A 159 -16.36 -15.19 -1.96
N THR A 160 -17.60 -15.49 -2.37
CA THR A 160 -18.80 -14.97 -1.70
C THR A 160 -18.79 -15.32 -0.20
N ARG A 161 -18.49 -16.58 0.14
CA ARG A 161 -18.40 -17.00 1.55
C ARG A 161 -17.17 -16.46 2.27
N VAL A 162 -16.07 -16.20 1.56
CA VAL A 162 -14.92 -15.47 2.12
C VAL A 162 -15.37 -14.07 2.55
N HIS A 163 -16.11 -13.34 1.71
CA HIS A 163 -16.63 -12.01 2.05
C HIS A 163 -17.60 -12.02 3.24
N GLU A 164 -18.36 -13.09 3.43
CA GLU A 164 -19.27 -13.26 4.58
C GLU A 164 -18.53 -13.52 5.89
N ARG A 165 -17.33 -14.12 5.83
CA ARG A 165 -16.58 -14.59 6.99
C ARG A 165 -15.42 -13.67 7.40
N VAL A 166 -14.82 -12.99 6.44
CA VAL A 166 -13.62 -12.18 6.63
C VAL A 166 -13.98 -10.70 6.69
N GLU A 167 -13.49 -10.02 7.72
CA GLU A 167 -13.68 -8.59 7.90
C GLU A 167 -12.35 -7.84 7.79
N GLY A 168 -12.38 -6.64 7.22
CA GLY A 168 -11.21 -5.79 7.06
C GLY A 168 -11.06 -5.31 5.63
N SER A 169 -9.83 -5.16 5.19
CA SER A 169 -9.50 -4.73 3.82
C SER A 169 -8.55 -5.73 3.20
N TYR A 170 -8.73 -6.05 1.92
CA TYR A 170 -7.90 -7.01 1.23
C TYR A 170 -8.04 -6.84 -0.28
N ALA A 171 -6.89 -6.72 -0.94
CA ALA A 171 -6.71 -7.05 -2.34
C ALA A 171 -5.91 -8.34 -2.40
N THR A 172 -6.40 -9.34 -3.12
CA THR A 172 -5.88 -10.70 -3.05
C THR A 172 -5.73 -11.30 -4.44
N ILE A 173 -4.63 -12.03 -4.63
CA ILE A 173 -4.38 -12.83 -5.82
C ILE A 173 -4.00 -14.24 -5.36
N ALA A 174 -4.60 -15.26 -5.96
CA ALA A 174 -4.34 -16.66 -5.67
C ALA A 174 -4.16 -17.47 -6.95
N LEU A 175 -3.30 -18.49 -6.89
CA LEU A 175 -3.22 -19.55 -7.89
C LEU A 175 -3.91 -20.79 -7.35
N ILE A 176 -4.72 -21.44 -8.19
CA ILE A 176 -5.34 -22.73 -7.89
C ILE A 176 -4.75 -23.76 -8.87
N ALA A 177 -4.10 -24.79 -8.33
CA ALA A 177 -3.31 -25.75 -9.10
C ALA A 177 -4.14 -26.41 -10.22
N GLY A 178 -3.70 -26.24 -11.47
CA GLY A 178 -4.36 -26.81 -12.66
C GLY A 178 -5.63 -26.08 -13.11
N TYR A 179 -6.03 -24.99 -12.44
CA TYR A 179 -7.27 -24.26 -12.74
C TYR A 179 -7.03 -22.82 -13.20
N GLY A 180 -6.15 -22.06 -12.54
CA GLY A 180 -5.82 -20.71 -12.99
C GLY A 180 -5.55 -19.71 -11.85
N LEU A 181 -5.72 -18.43 -12.18
CA LEU A 181 -5.49 -17.30 -11.30
C LEU A 181 -6.82 -16.68 -10.87
N LEU A 182 -7.02 -16.56 -9.56
CA LEU A 182 -8.13 -15.87 -8.93
C LEU A 182 -7.63 -14.56 -8.32
N ALA A 183 -8.32 -13.45 -8.58
CA ALA A 183 -8.09 -12.18 -7.91
C ALA A 183 -9.42 -11.65 -7.36
N PHE A 184 -9.42 -11.07 -6.16
CA PHE A 184 -10.62 -10.46 -5.60
C PHE A 184 -10.29 -9.31 -4.65
N ARG A 185 -11.27 -8.42 -4.46
CA ARG A 185 -11.13 -7.18 -3.69
C ARG A 185 -12.20 -7.13 -2.59
N ASP A 186 -11.86 -6.53 -1.45
CA ASP A 186 -12.78 -6.37 -0.33
C ASP A 186 -14.08 -5.63 -0.73
N PRO A 187 -15.21 -5.87 -0.03
CA PRO A 187 -16.50 -5.25 -0.35
C PRO A 187 -16.54 -3.72 -0.29
N PHE A 188 -15.51 -3.09 0.28
CA PHE A 188 -15.39 -1.64 0.42
C PHE A 188 -14.36 -1.02 -0.54
N GLY A 189 -13.69 -1.83 -1.36
CA GLY A 189 -12.69 -1.37 -2.32
C GLY A 189 -11.52 -0.62 -1.67
N ILE A 190 -11.18 -0.89 -0.41
CA ILE A 190 -10.23 -0.06 0.36
C ILE A 190 -8.82 -0.19 -0.20
N ARG A 191 -8.38 -1.41 -0.51
CA ARG A 191 -7.05 -1.69 -1.09
C ARG A 191 -7.13 -1.72 -2.63
N PRO A 192 -6.13 -1.20 -3.35
CA PRO A 192 -6.21 -1.10 -4.80
C PRO A 192 -5.89 -2.41 -5.51
N LEU A 193 -6.57 -2.64 -6.63
CA LEU A 193 -6.36 -3.77 -7.51
C LEU A 193 -6.88 -3.43 -8.91
N ILE A 194 -6.03 -3.57 -9.93
CA ILE A 194 -6.34 -3.20 -11.32
C ILE A 194 -6.05 -4.35 -12.28
N LEU A 195 -6.91 -4.51 -13.29
CA LEU A 195 -6.84 -5.53 -14.33
C LEU A 195 -6.38 -4.91 -15.66
N GLY A 196 -5.43 -5.57 -16.31
CA GLY A 196 -4.91 -5.21 -17.63
C GLY A 196 -4.81 -6.41 -18.56
N THR A 197 -4.69 -6.14 -19.86
CA THR A 197 -4.53 -7.17 -20.88
C THR A 197 -3.56 -6.75 -21.98
N ARG A 198 -2.92 -7.71 -22.64
CA ARG A 198 -2.21 -7.48 -23.90
C ARG A 198 -2.44 -8.63 -24.87
N PRO A 199 -2.39 -8.40 -26.18
CA PRO A 199 -2.41 -9.48 -27.16
C PRO A 199 -1.24 -10.44 -26.93
N ALA A 200 -1.53 -11.74 -26.94
CA ALA A 200 -0.49 -12.75 -26.83
C ALA A 200 0.31 -12.87 -28.14
N VAL A 201 1.61 -13.10 -28.00
CA VAL A 201 2.56 -13.26 -29.11
C VAL A 201 3.35 -14.55 -28.95
N ASP A 202 3.78 -15.13 -30.07
CA ASP A 202 4.70 -16.27 -30.08
C ASP A 202 6.15 -15.83 -29.81
N ALA A 203 7.08 -16.79 -29.82
CA ALA A 203 8.50 -16.53 -29.56
C ALA A 203 9.14 -15.60 -30.60
N GLU A 204 8.56 -15.53 -31.80
CA GLU A 204 8.98 -14.68 -32.91
C GLU A 204 8.26 -13.32 -32.91
N GLY A 205 7.34 -13.09 -31.97
CA GLY A 205 6.59 -11.85 -31.79
C GLY A 205 5.34 -11.74 -32.68
N ALA A 206 4.90 -12.82 -33.32
CA ALA A 206 3.67 -12.82 -34.11
C ALA A 206 2.44 -13.06 -33.22
N PRO A 207 1.30 -12.39 -33.47
CA PRO A 207 0.09 -12.58 -32.67
C PRO A 207 -0.42 -14.02 -32.72
N THR A 208 -0.69 -14.62 -31.57
CA THR A 208 -1.25 -15.99 -31.48
C THR A 208 -2.78 -16.02 -31.51
N GLY A 209 -3.42 -14.85 -31.44
CA GLY A 209 -4.89 -14.71 -31.41
C GLY A 209 -5.51 -14.85 -30.02
N GLY A 210 -4.70 -15.00 -28.96
CA GLY A 210 -5.15 -14.96 -27.57
C GLY A 210 -4.72 -13.69 -26.84
N TYR A 211 -4.98 -13.65 -25.53
CA TYR A 211 -4.63 -12.55 -24.65
C TYR A 211 -3.84 -13.04 -23.45
N GLU A 212 -2.97 -12.18 -22.96
CA GLU A 212 -2.35 -12.31 -21.64
C GLU A 212 -3.01 -11.32 -20.68
N TRP A 213 -3.04 -11.67 -19.41
CA TRP A 213 -3.72 -10.91 -18.37
C TRP A 213 -2.77 -10.59 -17.24
N ILE A 214 -2.92 -9.39 -16.69
CA ILE A 214 -2.20 -8.95 -15.50
C ILE A 214 -3.18 -8.36 -14.49
N VAL A 215 -2.98 -8.66 -13.22
CA VAL A 215 -3.65 -8.00 -12.10
C VAL A 215 -2.57 -7.42 -11.20
N ALA A 216 -2.66 -6.15 -10.83
CA ALA A 216 -1.64 -5.49 -10.03
C ALA A 216 -2.23 -4.51 -9.00
N SER A 217 -1.43 -4.07 -8.02
CA SER A 217 -1.85 -3.03 -7.08
C SER A 217 -1.94 -1.61 -7.69
N GLU A 218 -1.24 -1.33 -8.80
CA GLU A 218 -1.16 0.00 -9.41
C GLU A 218 -1.12 -0.05 -10.94
N SER A 219 -1.74 0.94 -11.60
CA SER A 219 -1.85 1.02 -13.07
C SER A 219 -0.51 1.13 -13.78
N LEU A 220 0.49 1.78 -13.17
CA LEU A 220 1.80 1.99 -13.79
C LEU A 220 2.50 0.67 -14.15
N VAL A 221 2.18 -0.41 -13.43
CA VAL A 221 2.71 -1.75 -13.70
C VAL A 221 2.23 -2.26 -15.06
N LEU A 222 0.95 -2.01 -15.37
CA LEU A 222 0.33 -2.40 -16.63
C LEU A 222 0.96 -1.59 -17.77
N GLU A 223 1.00 -0.27 -17.63
CA GLU A 223 1.55 0.63 -18.65
C GLU A 223 3.03 0.33 -18.97
N ASN A 224 3.84 0.08 -17.94
CA ASN A 224 5.25 -0.26 -18.14
C ASN A 224 5.44 -1.65 -18.76
N GLY A 225 4.58 -2.61 -18.41
CA GLY A 225 4.58 -3.97 -18.96
C GLY A 225 3.94 -4.11 -20.35
N GLY A 226 3.48 -3.01 -20.95
CA GLY A 226 2.80 -3.02 -22.25
C GLY A 226 1.39 -3.62 -22.21
N PHE A 227 0.76 -3.67 -21.04
CA PHE A 227 -0.64 -4.04 -20.88
C PHE A 227 -1.53 -2.81 -21.00
N GLU A 228 -2.61 -2.93 -21.75
CA GLU A 228 -3.70 -1.97 -21.77
C GLU A 228 -4.51 -2.12 -20.48
N VAL A 229 -4.85 -0.99 -19.86
CA VAL A 229 -5.71 -0.97 -18.68
C VAL A 229 -7.13 -1.32 -19.09
N VAL A 230 -7.71 -2.34 -18.46
CA VAL A 230 -9.10 -2.73 -18.67
C VAL A 230 -10.00 -1.95 -17.72
N ARG A 231 -9.75 -2.07 -16.41
CA ARG A 231 -10.39 -1.31 -15.32
C ARG A 231 -9.82 -1.72 -13.96
N ASP A 232 -10.15 -0.96 -12.91
CA ASP A 232 -10.04 -1.43 -11.53
C ASP A 232 -10.93 -2.66 -11.29
N VAL A 233 -10.51 -3.55 -10.39
CA VAL A 233 -11.36 -4.62 -9.86
C VAL A 233 -12.36 -3.98 -8.91
N GLU A 234 -13.65 -4.23 -9.11
CA GLU A 234 -14.72 -3.58 -8.37
C GLU A 234 -14.75 -4.03 -6.89
N PRO A 235 -15.30 -3.23 -5.96
CA PRO A 235 -15.51 -3.67 -4.58
C PRO A 235 -16.33 -4.96 -4.52
N GLY A 236 -15.82 -5.98 -3.83
CA GLY A 236 -16.46 -7.29 -3.70
C GLY A 236 -16.43 -8.17 -4.96
N GLU A 237 -15.80 -7.72 -6.03
CA GLU A 237 -15.67 -8.51 -7.26
C GLU A 237 -14.59 -9.57 -7.13
N ALA A 238 -14.87 -10.72 -7.75
CA ALA A 238 -13.89 -11.74 -8.08
C ALA A 238 -13.65 -11.81 -9.59
N VAL A 239 -12.39 -11.94 -9.96
CA VAL A 239 -11.87 -12.16 -11.32
C VAL A 239 -11.16 -13.51 -11.34
N PHE A 240 -11.57 -14.40 -12.22
CA PHE A 240 -10.92 -15.70 -12.41
C PHE A 240 -10.46 -15.84 -13.87
N ILE A 241 -9.18 -16.09 -14.06
CA ILE A 241 -8.57 -16.31 -15.37
C ILE A 241 -8.05 -17.74 -15.39
N ASP A 242 -8.64 -18.58 -16.24
CA ASP A 242 -8.29 -20.00 -16.28
C ASP A 242 -6.95 -20.28 -16.99
N VAL A 243 -6.53 -21.54 -16.98
CA VAL A 243 -5.27 -21.96 -17.63
C VAL A 243 -5.27 -21.78 -19.15
N GLU A 244 -6.43 -21.62 -19.78
CA GLU A 244 -6.56 -21.29 -21.20
C GLU A 244 -6.56 -19.77 -21.47
N GLY A 245 -6.51 -18.94 -20.42
CA GLY A 245 -6.51 -17.48 -20.52
C GLY A 245 -7.89 -16.85 -20.73
N ARG A 246 -8.98 -17.59 -20.44
CA ARG A 246 -10.34 -17.06 -20.49
C ARG A 246 -10.65 -16.29 -19.21
N LEU A 247 -11.16 -15.07 -19.37
CA LEU A 247 -11.55 -14.19 -18.27
C LEU A 247 -13.00 -14.48 -17.84
N HIS A 248 -13.18 -14.70 -16.55
CA HIS A 248 -14.47 -14.80 -15.87
C HIS A 248 -14.52 -13.76 -14.75
N THR A 249 -15.66 -13.09 -14.55
CA THR A 249 -15.84 -12.15 -13.44
C THR A 249 -17.22 -12.32 -12.79
N GLN A 250 -17.32 -12.06 -11.49
CA GLN A 250 -18.58 -12.08 -10.76
C GLN A 250 -18.53 -11.12 -9.55
N GLN A 251 -19.64 -10.42 -9.30
CA GLN A 251 -19.85 -9.72 -8.03
C GLN A 251 -20.15 -10.75 -6.93
N CYS A 252 -19.32 -10.79 -5.89
CA CYS A 252 -19.36 -11.77 -4.82
C CYS A 252 -19.77 -11.17 -3.47
N ALA A 253 -19.92 -9.85 -3.35
CA ALA A 253 -20.36 -9.18 -2.14
C ALA A 253 -21.79 -8.66 -2.23
N THR A 254 -22.48 -8.63 -1.10
CA THR A 254 -23.77 -7.95 -0.95
C THR A 254 -23.53 -6.48 -0.60
N ASN A 255 -24.22 -5.56 -1.28
CA ASN A 255 -24.10 -4.10 -1.07
C ASN A 255 -22.66 -3.56 -1.11
N PRO A 256 -21.89 -3.84 -2.18
CA PRO A 256 -20.53 -3.32 -2.33
C PRO A 256 -20.53 -1.78 -2.31
N GLN A 257 -19.50 -1.19 -1.72
CA GLN A 257 -19.29 0.26 -1.68
C GLN A 257 -17.86 0.58 -2.11
N LEU A 258 -17.66 1.67 -2.86
CA LEU A 258 -16.32 2.10 -3.24
C LEU A 258 -15.85 3.19 -2.28
N VAL A 259 -15.01 2.80 -1.31
CA VAL A 259 -14.46 3.66 -0.26
C VAL A 259 -12.92 3.50 -0.21
N PRO A 260 -12.20 3.94 -1.26
CA PRO A 260 -10.77 3.70 -1.37
C PRO A 260 -9.98 4.43 -0.29
N CYS A 261 -8.81 3.88 0.06
CA CYS A 261 -7.95 4.48 1.08
C CYS A 261 -7.41 5.84 0.66
N SER A 262 -7.68 6.87 1.45
CA SER A 262 -7.16 8.23 1.19
C SER A 262 -5.63 8.31 1.25
N PHE A 263 -5.01 7.48 2.09
CA PHE A 263 -3.55 7.48 2.28
C PHE A 263 -2.77 6.95 1.07
N GLU A 264 -3.42 6.20 0.18
CA GLU A 264 -2.88 5.84 -1.14
C GLU A 264 -2.55 7.12 -1.93
N TYR A 265 -3.49 8.07 -1.98
CA TYR A 265 -3.32 9.34 -2.68
C TYR A 265 -2.37 10.31 -1.97
N VAL A 266 -2.41 10.38 -0.63
CA VAL A 266 -1.56 11.30 0.16
C VAL A 266 -0.07 11.01 -0.05
N TYR A 267 0.35 9.76 0.12
CA TYR A 267 1.76 9.43 0.24
C TYR A 267 2.17 8.22 -0.58
N LEU A 268 1.33 7.19 -0.52
CA LEU A 268 1.86 5.85 -0.72
C LEU A 268 1.94 5.42 -2.18
N ALA A 269 0.86 5.60 -2.93
CA ALA A 269 0.86 5.25 -4.33
C ALA A 269 1.87 6.14 -5.07
N ARG A 270 2.40 5.62 -6.17
CA ARG A 270 3.26 6.46 -6.99
C ARG A 270 2.42 7.53 -7.69
N PRO A 271 2.98 8.74 -7.92
CA PRO A 271 2.24 9.82 -8.58
C PRO A 271 1.74 9.46 -9.99
N ASP A 272 2.45 8.61 -10.71
CA ASP A 272 2.13 8.16 -12.06
C ASP A 272 1.07 7.05 -12.12
N SER A 273 0.44 6.71 -10.98
CA SER A 273 -0.70 5.78 -10.94
C SER A 273 -2.03 6.48 -11.05
N ILE A 274 -2.98 5.77 -11.66
CA ILE A 274 -4.41 6.06 -11.67
C ILE A 274 -5.11 4.93 -10.91
N MET A 275 -5.97 5.29 -9.95
CA MET A 275 -6.61 4.33 -9.05
C MET A 275 -8.09 4.69 -8.94
N ASN A 276 -8.98 3.78 -9.31
CA ASN A 276 -10.43 4.04 -9.37
C ASN A 276 -10.76 5.30 -10.21
N GLY A 277 -10.07 5.47 -11.34
CA GLY A 277 -10.18 6.66 -12.19
C GLY A 277 -9.50 7.94 -11.67
N ILE A 278 -8.95 7.93 -10.45
CA ILE A 278 -8.34 9.10 -9.82
C ILE A 278 -6.82 9.11 -10.06
N SER A 279 -6.32 10.16 -10.72
CA SER A 279 -4.87 10.39 -10.85
C SER A 279 -4.27 10.80 -9.50
N VAL A 280 -3.28 10.04 -9.03
CA VAL A 280 -2.57 10.33 -7.77
C VAL A 280 -1.82 11.66 -7.85
N TYR A 281 -1.17 11.95 -8.98
CA TYR A 281 -0.46 13.22 -9.18
C TYR A 281 -1.40 14.42 -9.11
N GLU A 282 -2.51 14.39 -9.86
CA GLU A 282 -3.48 15.51 -9.87
C GLU A 282 -4.14 15.70 -8.50
N ALA A 283 -4.47 14.61 -7.79
CA ALA A 283 -4.97 14.71 -6.42
C ALA A 283 -3.96 15.44 -5.50
N ARG A 284 -2.67 15.13 -5.60
CA ARG A 284 -1.62 15.82 -4.82
C ARG A 284 -1.43 17.29 -5.21
N LEU A 285 -1.63 17.64 -6.48
CA LEU A 285 -1.65 19.04 -6.91
C LEU A 285 -2.82 19.79 -6.26
N ARG A 286 -4.03 19.20 -6.27
CA ARG A 286 -5.22 19.78 -5.63
C ARG A 286 -5.10 19.88 -4.12
N MET A 287 -4.42 18.92 -3.47
CA MET A 287 -4.07 19.03 -2.05
C MET A 287 -3.24 20.30 -1.80
N GLY A 288 -2.23 20.57 -2.62
CA GLY A 288 -1.42 21.79 -2.50
C GLY A 288 -2.20 23.09 -2.73
N GLU A 289 -3.11 23.08 -3.71
CA GLU A 289 -4.01 24.21 -4.00
C GLU A 289 -4.86 24.57 -2.76
N ARG A 290 -5.45 23.56 -2.10
CA ARG A 290 -6.26 23.77 -0.89
C ARG A 290 -5.40 24.08 0.33
N LEU A 291 -4.24 23.44 0.47
CA LEU A 291 -3.31 23.70 1.58
C LEU A 291 -2.88 25.16 1.61
N ALA A 292 -2.67 25.77 0.44
CA ALA A 292 -2.32 27.19 0.34
C ALA A 292 -3.41 28.11 0.90
N ASP A 293 -4.70 27.79 0.70
CA ASP A 293 -5.80 28.55 1.30
C ASP A 293 -5.75 28.47 2.84
N THR A 294 -5.49 27.26 3.36
CA THR A 294 -5.35 27.02 4.80
C THR A 294 -4.14 27.73 5.39
N ILE A 295 -3.00 27.72 4.69
CA ILE A 295 -1.79 28.45 5.08
C ILE A 295 -2.08 29.96 5.13
N ALA A 296 -2.72 30.53 4.11
CA ALA A 296 -3.04 31.95 4.07
C ALA A 296 -3.98 32.38 5.22
N LYS A 297 -4.82 31.47 5.71
CA LYS A 297 -5.72 31.70 6.84
C LYS A 297 -5.02 31.70 8.19
N TYR A 298 -4.07 30.78 8.40
CA TYR A 298 -3.50 30.51 9.73
C TYR A 298 -2.05 30.98 9.91
N THR A 299 -1.41 31.53 8.87
CA THR A 299 -0.05 32.08 8.95
C THR A 299 -0.05 33.59 8.71
N PRO A 300 0.85 34.36 9.35
CA PRO A 300 0.92 35.79 9.12
C PRO A 300 1.27 36.13 7.67
N ALA A 301 0.55 37.08 7.08
CA ALA A 301 0.79 37.49 5.69
C ALA A 301 2.19 38.11 5.52
N GLY A 302 2.85 37.77 4.41
CA GLY A 302 4.15 38.36 4.03
C GLY A 302 5.34 37.90 4.88
N THR A 303 5.20 36.85 5.70
CA THR A 303 6.31 36.36 6.52
C THR A 303 7.08 35.20 5.91
N ILE A 304 6.61 34.59 4.82
CA ILE A 304 7.25 33.42 4.19
C ILE A 304 8.04 33.89 2.98
N ASP A 305 9.35 33.64 2.99
CA ASP A 305 10.25 34.02 1.89
C ASP A 305 10.29 32.94 0.80
N VAL A 306 10.12 31.67 1.17
CA VAL A 306 10.33 30.52 0.27
C VAL A 306 9.54 29.29 0.74
N VAL A 307 8.99 28.55 -0.22
CA VAL A 307 8.34 27.24 -0.02
C VAL A 307 9.32 26.14 -0.40
N MET A 308 9.46 25.12 0.45
CA MET A 308 10.34 23.98 0.21
C MET A 308 9.62 22.66 0.53
N PRO A 309 9.68 21.67 -0.37
CA PRO A 309 9.18 20.33 -0.08
C PRO A 309 10.13 19.56 0.83
N ILE A 310 9.58 18.62 1.57
CA ILE A 310 10.31 17.48 2.11
C ILE A 310 10.23 16.34 1.08
N PRO A 311 11.34 15.99 0.41
CA PRO A 311 11.29 15.08 -0.74
C PRO A 311 10.96 13.64 -0.35
N ASP A 312 10.26 12.87 -1.20
CA ASP A 312 9.88 13.19 -2.59
C ASP A 312 8.36 13.41 -2.77
N SER A 313 7.54 12.84 -1.91
CA SER A 313 6.06 12.77 -1.97
C SER A 313 5.39 14.14 -1.95
N SER A 314 5.91 15.08 -1.15
CA SER A 314 5.31 16.40 -0.98
C SER A 314 5.57 17.39 -2.13
N ARG A 315 6.45 17.05 -3.09
CA ARG A 315 6.84 17.95 -4.19
C ARG A 315 5.64 18.51 -4.97
N PRO A 316 4.64 17.71 -5.42
CA PRO A 316 3.51 18.24 -6.17
C PRO A 316 2.70 19.25 -5.34
N ALA A 317 2.42 18.93 -4.08
CA ALA A 317 1.67 19.81 -3.18
C ALA A 317 2.45 21.11 -2.92
N ALA A 318 3.75 21.03 -2.60
CA ALA A 318 4.60 22.18 -2.33
C ALA A 318 4.73 23.11 -3.55
N MET A 319 4.83 22.54 -4.75
CA MET A 319 4.87 23.30 -6.00
C MET A 319 3.57 24.10 -6.21
N GLN A 320 2.41 23.48 -5.95
CA GLN A 320 1.12 24.18 -6.07
C GLN A 320 0.91 25.22 -4.97
N VAL A 321 1.34 24.92 -3.74
CA VAL A 321 1.33 25.92 -2.65
C VAL A 321 2.13 27.15 -3.03
N ALA A 322 3.36 26.96 -3.51
CA ALA A 322 4.23 28.06 -3.96
C ALA A 322 3.59 28.88 -5.09
N ARG A 323 3.02 28.19 -6.09
CA ARG A 323 2.33 28.81 -7.22
C ARG A 323 1.13 29.65 -6.77
N LYS A 324 0.26 29.09 -5.94
CA LYS A 324 -0.97 29.76 -5.49
C LYS A 324 -0.68 30.95 -4.59
N LEU A 325 0.28 30.81 -3.67
CA LEU A 325 0.69 31.90 -2.77
C LEU A 325 1.56 32.96 -3.46
N GLY A 326 2.07 32.70 -4.67
CA GLY A 326 3.00 33.59 -5.36
C GLY A 326 4.36 33.69 -4.67
N ILE A 327 4.78 32.61 -3.99
CA ILE A 327 6.04 32.52 -3.23
C ILE A 327 7.04 31.67 -4.01
N GLU A 328 8.32 31.97 -3.88
CA GLU A 328 9.39 31.21 -4.53
C GLU A 328 9.40 29.74 -4.07
N TYR A 329 9.45 28.80 -5.02
CA TYR A 329 9.70 27.38 -4.75
C TYR A 329 11.20 27.08 -4.81
N ARG A 330 11.75 26.41 -3.79
CA ARG A 330 13.13 25.92 -3.80
C ARG A 330 13.21 24.52 -3.23
N GLU A 331 14.09 23.69 -3.80
CA GLU A 331 14.52 22.47 -3.14
C GLU A 331 15.55 22.86 -2.08
N GLY A 332 15.19 22.81 -0.79
CA GLY A 332 16.14 23.03 0.31
C GLY A 332 16.73 21.74 0.87
N PHE A 333 15.98 20.65 0.80
CA PHE A 333 16.40 19.33 1.23
C PHE A 333 16.74 18.44 0.04
N TYR A 334 17.85 17.72 0.14
CA TYR A 334 18.22 16.68 -0.81
C TYR A 334 18.13 15.31 -0.15
N LYS A 335 17.37 14.39 -0.74
CA LYS A 335 17.24 13.02 -0.26
C LYS A 335 18.41 12.15 -0.71
N ASN A 336 19.06 11.52 0.25
CA ASN A 336 20.13 10.57 -0.02
C ASN A 336 19.49 9.29 -0.58
N ARG A 337 19.78 8.97 -1.83
CA ARG A 337 19.20 7.80 -2.51
C ARG A 337 19.89 6.49 -2.11
N TYR A 338 21.12 6.55 -1.62
CA TYR A 338 21.97 5.41 -1.33
C TYR A 338 22.23 5.27 0.17
N VAL A 339 21.16 5.11 0.94
CA VAL A 339 21.27 4.89 2.39
C VAL A 339 21.40 3.39 2.65
N GLY A 340 22.58 2.94 3.08
CA GLY A 340 22.81 1.56 3.51
C GLY A 340 22.26 1.29 4.92
N ARG A 341 22.22 0.00 5.32
CA ARG A 341 21.92 -0.39 6.70
C ARG A 341 22.98 0.18 7.64
N THR A 342 22.58 0.70 8.80
CA THR A 342 23.52 1.12 9.84
C THR A 342 24.06 -0.12 10.55
N PHE A 343 25.37 -0.41 10.44
CA PHE A 343 26.00 -1.48 11.20
C PHE A 343 26.14 -1.06 12.67
N ILE A 344 25.60 -1.86 13.59
CA ILE A 344 25.81 -1.67 15.03
C ILE A 344 27.23 -2.18 15.34
N MET A 345 28.18 -1.26 15.56
CA MET A 345 29.53 -1.60 16.03
C MET A 345 29.59 -1.52 17.56
N PRO A 346 30.16 -2.50 18.27
CA PRO A 346 30.34 -2.43 19.72
C PRO A 346 31.35 -1.32 20.07
N GLY A 347 31.01 -0.43 21.00
CA GLY A 347 31.96 0.49 21.62
C GLY A 347 32.33 1.73 20.79
N GLN A 348 31.34 2.54 20.41
CA GLN A 348 31.49 3.99 20.22
C GLN A 348 30.11 4.63 20.47
N ALA A 349 30.06 5.89 20.89
CA ALA A 349 28.83 6.61 21.22
C ALA A 349 27.74 6.44 20.13
N VAL A 350 26.76 5.58 20.40
CA VAL A 350 25.63 5.32 19.50
C VAL A 350 24.54 6.36 19.75
N ARG A 351 23.94 6.83 18.64
CA ARG A 351 22.68 7.59 18.46
C ARG A 351 22.75 9.13 18.50
N LYS A 352 22.84 9.71 17.29
CA LYS A 352 22.13 10.91 16.77
C LYS A 352 22.78 11.21 15.39
N LYS A 353 22.12 11.27 14.23
CA LYS A 353 20.75 11.64 13.84
C LYS A 353 20.38 10.79 12.60
N SER A 354 19.36 9.92 12.70
CA SER A 354 18.97 9.03 11.60
C SER A 354 18.39 9.79 10.40
N VAL A 355 17.78 10.96 10.63
CA VAL A 355 17.21 11.78 9.56
C VAL A 355 18.32 12.45 8.73
N ARG A 356 19.42 12.88 9.34
CA ARG A 356 20.58 13.43 8.60
C ARG A 356 21.26 12.43 7.67
N GLN A 357 21.10 11.13 7.92
CA GLN A 357 21.56 10.10 6.98
C GLN A 357 20.65 10.01 5.74
N LYS A 358 19.37 10.35 5.90
CA LYS A 358 18.36 10.28 4.83
C LYS A 358 18.21 11.59 4.05
N LEU A 359 18.42 12.72 4.70
CA LEU A 359 18.21 14.06 4.16
C LEU A 359 19.40 14.97 4.46
N ASN A 360 19.75 15.81 3.50
CA ASN A 360 20.73 16.88 3.65
C ASN A 360 20.05 18.23 3.45
N ALA A 361 20.29 19.18 4.36
CA ALA A 361 19.83 20.56 4.23
C ALA A 361 20.89 21.42 3.52
N MET A 362 20.52 22.10 2.45
CA MET A 362 21.42 22.99 1.71
C MET A 362 21.41 24.38 2.35
N SER A 363 22.43 24.69 3.16
CA SER A 363 22.49 25.93 3.95
C SER A 363 22.34 27.22 3.14
N SER A 364 22.76 27.23 1.87
CA SER A 364 22.53 28.36 0.95
C SER A 364 21.06 28.70 0.75
N GLU A 365 20.16 27.71 0.83
CA GLU A 365 18.73 27.90 0.62
C GLU A 365 18.01 28.37 1.88
N PHE A 366 18.51 28.05 3.09
CA PHE A 366 17.86 28.38 4.37
C PHE A 366 18.36 29.68 5.00
N LYS A 367 19.65 30.02 4.82
CA LYS A 367 20.31 31.06 5.61
C LYS A 367 19.62 32.41 5.50
N GLY A 368 19.12 32.90 6.64
CA GLY A 368 18.49 34.22 6.77
C GLY A 368 17.07 34.32 6.21
N LYS A 369 16.45 33.20 5.82
CA LYS A 369 15.09 33.16 5.27
C LYS A 369 14.07 32.64 6.29
N ASN A 370 12.83 33.09 6.15
CA ASN A 370 11.64 32.52 6.77
C ASN A 370 11.09 31.43 5.83
N VAL A 371 11.19 30.17 6.24
CA VAL A 371 10.90 29.04 5.35
C VAL A 371 9.55 28.42 5.66
N LEU A 372 8.82 28.04 4.61
CA LEU A 372 7.65 27.17 4.67
C LEU A 372 8.05 25.78 4.20
N LEU A 373 8.06 24.82 5.10
CA LEU A 373 8.31 23.41 4.81
C LEU A 373 7.00 22.68 4.61
N ILE A 374 6.87 21.95 3.51
CA ILE A 374 5.70 21.12 3.21
C ILE A 374 6.10 19.65 3.32
N ASP A 375 5.39 18.90 4.16
CA ASP A 375 5.48 17.44 4.23
C ASP A 375 4.17 16.80 3.76
N ASP A 376 4.20 15.52 3.37
CA ASP A 376 2.96 14.81 3.04
C ASP A 376 2.09 14.60 4.28
N SER A 377 2.66 14.11 5.37
CA SER A 377 1.95 13.71 6.58
C SER A 377 2.85 13.80 7.81
N ILE A 378 2.23 13.88 9.00
CA ILE A 378 2.95 13.83 10.28
C ILE A 378 2.32 12.74 11.15
N VAL A 379 3.11 11.71 11.45
CA VAL A 379 2.68 10.54 12.24
C VAL A 379 3.22 10.61 13.67
N ARG A 380 4.48 10.23 13.88
CA ARG A 380 5.14 10.28 15.21
C ARG A 380 5.77 11.64 15.55
N GLY A 381 5.91 12.53 14.56
CA GLY A 381 6.54 13.84 14.74
C GLY A 381 8.07 13.85 14.90
N THR A 382 8.70 12.74 15.27
CA THR A 382 10.16 12.67 15.49
C THR A 382 10.99 13.08 14.28
N THR A 383 10.57 12.66 13.08
CA THR A 383 11.23 13.04 11.82
C THR A 383 11.04 14.52 11.53
N SER A 384 9.81 15.04 11.63
CA SER A 384 9.48 16.44 11.41
C SER A 384 10.25 17.36 12.37
N LYS A 385 10.37 16.99 13.66
CA LYS A 385 11.17 17.69 14.66
C LYS A 385 12.65 17.77 14.28
N GLU A 386 13.24 16.66 13.79
CA GLU A 386 14.62 16.68 13.29
C GLU A 386 14.77 17.54 12.02
N ILE A 387 13.80 17.53 11.12
CA ILE A 387 13.80 18.34 9.89
C ILE A 387 13.74 19.83 10.23
N ILE A 388 12.86 20.24 11.14
CA ILE A 388 12.76 21.62 11.61
C ILE A 388 14.08 22.06 12.24
N GLN A 389 14.67 21.21 13.09
CA GLN A 389 15.99 21.50 13.67
C GLN A 389 17.07 21.61 12.60
N MET A 390 17.06 20.78 11.56
CA MET A 390 18.01 20.88 10.45
C MET A 390 17.87 22.18 9.67
N ALA A 391 16.65 22.67 9.46
CA ALA A 391 16.40 23.97 8.82
C ALA A 391 16.94 25.13 9.68
N ARG A 392 16.72 25.08 11.01
CA ARG A 392 17.29 26.07 11.95
C ARG A 392 18.82 26.01 11.99
N ASP A 393 19.39 24.81 12.06
CA ASP A 393 20.85 24.59 12.01
C ASP A 393 21.46 25.12 10.70
N ALA A 394 20.71 25.07 9.59
CA ALA A 394 21.08 25.59 8.28
C ALA A 394 20.92 27.13 8.16
N GLY A 395 20.38 27.79 9.20
CA GLY A 395 20.30 29.23 9.32
C GLY A 395 18.94 29.85 9.00
N ALA A 396 17.85 29.07 8.97
CA ALA A 396 16.49 29.62 8.84
C ALA A 396 16.15 30.55 10.03
N LYS A 397 15.53 31.69 9.75
CA LYS A 397 15.04 32.64 10.77
C LYS A 397 13.82 32.12 11.49
N THR A 398 12.82 31.72 10.70
CA THR A 398 11.59 31.09 11.16
C THR A 398 11.30 29.87 10.29
N VAL A 399 10.61 28.89 10.86
CA VAL A 399 10.21 27.64 10.20
C VAL A 399 8.71 27.47 10.40
N THR A 400 7.94 27.74 9.35
CA THR A 400 6.55 27.32 9.22
C THR A 400 6.53 25.90 8.66
N PHE A 401 5.78 25.00 9.29
CA PHE A 401 5.66 23.63 8.83
C PHE A 401 4.21 23.33 8.48
N ALA A 402 3.96 22.80 7.27
CA ALA A 402 2.63 22.44 6.82
C ALA A 402 2.58 20.99 6.35
N SER A 403 1.48 20.31 6.69
CA SER A 403 1.20 18.94 6.24
C SER A 403 0.09 18.94 5.20
N ALA A 404 0.32 18.26 4.06
CA ALA A 404 -0.69 18.06 3.02
C ALA A 404 -1.80 17.07 3.42
N ALA A 405 -1.64 16.39 4.56
CA ALA A 405 -2.66 15.57 5.20
C ALA A 405 -3.19 16.24 6.47
N PRO A 406 -4.42 15.89 6.90
CA PRO A 406 -4.91 16.21 8.23
C PRO A 406 -4.08 15.54 9.34
N PRO A 407 -4.26 15.96 10.60
CA PRO A 407 -3.56 15.32 11.71
C PRO A 407 -3.95 13.85 11.83
N VAL A 408 -2.96 12.95 11.80
CA VAL A 408 -3.18 11.50 12.02
C VAL A 408 -3.43 11.26 13.50
N ARG A 409 -4.67 10.95 13.86
CA ARG A 409 -5.15 10.84 15.26
C ARG A 409 -5.52 9.43 15.68
N TYR A 410 -5.76 8.56 14.71
CA TYR A 410 -6.25 7.20 14.90
C TYR A 410 -5.37 6.19 14.18
N PRO A 411 -5.29 4.94 14.69
CA PRO A 411 -4.48 3.90 14.07
C PRO A 411 -5.14 3.42 12.80
N HIS A 412 -4.34 3.07 11.80
CA HIS A 412 -4.86 2.55 10.54
C HIS A 412 -4.88 1.02 10.56
N VAL A 413 -6.06 0.41 10.56
CA VAL A 413 -6.24 -1.06 10.73
C VAL A 413 -6.54 -1.81 9.42
N TYR A 414 -6.45 -1.11 8.29
CA TYR A 414 -6.68 -1.65 6.94
C TYR A 414 -5.38 -1.85 6.14
N GLY A 415 -4.28 -2.27 6.78
CA GLY A 415 -3.05 -2.70 6.08
C GLY A 415 -1.90 -1.69 5.99
N ILE A 416 -2.13 -0.44 6.39
CA ILE A 416 -1.05 0.56 6.55
C ILE A 416 -0.48 0.45 7.96
N ASN A 417 0.84 0.24 8.05
CA ASN A 417 1.50 0.16 9.35
C ASN A 417 1.59 1.55 9.99
N MET A 418 0.67 1.83 10.90
CA MET A 418 0.70 3.01 11.77
C MET A 418 0.98 2.59 13.21
N PRO A 419 1.66 3.45 13.99
CA PRO A 419 1.95 3.17 15.39
C PRO A 419 0.69 3.24 16.26
N SER A 420 0.82 2.90 17.54
CA SER A 420 -0.29 3.02 18.51
C SER A 420 -0.73 4.47 18.69
N ARG A 421 -1.95 4.71 19.20
CA ARG A 421 -2.47 6.07 19.38
C ARG A 421 -1.56 6.95 20.22
N HIS A 422 -0.95 6.39 21.26
CA HIS A 422 -0.06 7.14 22.16
C HIS A 422 1.26 7.58 21.50
N GLU A 423 1.67 6.90 20.43
CA GLU A 423 2.85 7.25 19.64
C GLU A 423 2.56 8.28 18.54
N LEU A 424 1.29 8.56 18.25
CA LEU A 424 0.89 9.61 17.30
C LEU A 424 1.02 11.00 17.94
N VAL A 425 1.75 11.90 17.28
CA VAL A 425 1.99 13.24 17.83
C VAL A 425 0.69 14.04 17.96
N ALA A 426 -0.27 13.83 17.04
CA ALA A 426 -1.53 14.54 17.05
C ALA A 426 -2.60 13.91 17.98
N HIS A 427 -2.38 12.71 18.51
CA HIS A 427 -3.37 12.08 19.39
C HIS A 427 -3.53 12.88 20.68
N GLY A 428 -4.78 13.30 20.97
CA GLY A 428 -5.12 14.11 22.15
C GLY A 428 -4.53 15.53 22.18
N ARG A 429 -3.92 16.01 21.09
CA ARG A 429 -3.26 17.33 21.03
C ARG A 429 -3.91 18.29 20.04
N THR A 430 -3.89 19.56 20.38
CA THR A 430 -4.23 20.69 19.52
C THR A 430 -3.06 21.05 18.60
N ILE A 431 -3.31 21.78 17.50
CA ILE A 431 -2.25 22.19 16.56
C ILE A 431 -1.15 23.05 17.25
N PRO A 432 -1.47 24.00 18.15
CA PRO A 432 -0.44 24.74 18.89
C PRO A 432 0.45 23.85 19.76
N GLU A 433 -0.11 22.87 20.47
CA GLU A 433 0.67 21.92 21.29
C GLU A 433 1.59 21.05 20.40
N ILE A 434 1.12 20.68 19.20
CA ILE A 434 1.96 19.97 18.23
C ILE A 434 3.09 20.88 17.71
N ALA A 435 2.79 22.15 17.42
CA ALA A 435 3.80 23.12 16.97
C ALA A 435 4.92 23.28 18.00
N GLU A 436 4.56 23.39 19.29
CA GLU A 436 5.50 23.46 20.40
C GLU A 436 6.35 22.18 20.52
N GLU A 437 5.71 21.00 20.47
CA GLU A 437 6.42 19.72 20.54
C GLU A 437 7.44 19.55 19.41
N LEU A 438 7.07 19.97 18.19
CA LEU A 438 7.95 19.88 17.01
C LEU A 438 8.96 21.02 16.92
N GLY A 439 8.75 22.11 17.66
CA GLY A 439 9.58 23.32 17.63
C GLY A 439 9.39 24.16 16.36
N ALA A 440 8.20 24.12 15.73
CA ALA A 440 7.86 24.97 14.60
C ALA A 440 7.38 26.36 15.08
N ASP A 441 7.66 27.42 14.32
CA ASP A 441 7.13 28.76 14.63
C ASP A 441 5.64 28.84 14.33
N TYR A 442 5.21 28.19 13.24
CA TYR A 442 3.82 28.03 12.83
C TYR A 442 3.61 26.62 12.29
N MET A 443 2.43 26.06 12.56
CA MET A 443 2.05 24.72 12.13
C MET A 443 0.70 24.76 11.44
N VAL A 444 0.61 24.15 10.26
CA VAL A 444 -0.62 24.08 9.46
C VAL A 444 -0.86 22.62 9.04
N TYR A 445 -2.10 22.16 9.15
CA TYR A 445 -2.52 20.87 8.61
C TYR A 445 -3.59 21.09 7.55
N GLN A 446 -3.66 20.20 6.58
CA GLN A 446 -4.81 20.13 5.68
C GLN A 446 -6.09 19.86 6.48
N GLU A 447 -7.20 20.49 6.12
CA GLU A 447 -8.50 20.17 6.70
C GLU A 447 -9.04 18.86 6.10
N ILE A 448 -9.80 18.08 6.89
CA ILE A 448 -10.32 16.76 6.46
C ILE A 448 -11.19 16.90 5.20
N ASP A 449 -12.12 17.85 5.20
CA ASP A 449 -13.03 18.08 4.09
C ASP A 449 -12.29 18.52 2.82
N ASP A 450 -11.23 19.32 2.97
CA ASP A 450 -10.41 19.74 1.84
C ASP A 450 -9.57 18.59 1.29
N LEU A 451 -9.02 17.70 2.12
CA LEU A 451 -8.34 16.50 1.64
C LEU A 451 -9.31 15.61 0.85
N LYS A 452 -10.51 15.38 1.40
CA LYS A 452 -11.55 14.58 0.73
C LYS A 452 -11.94 15.23 -0.61
N ALA A 453 -12.19 16.53 -0.62
CA ALA A 453 -12.51 17.26 -1.85
C ALA A 453 -11.36 17.19 -2.87
N ALA A 454 -10.10 17.37 -2.45
CA ALA A 454 -8.95 17.28 -3.35
C ALA A 454 -8.84 15.91 -4.04
N ILE A 455 -9.13 14.83 -3.32
CA ILE A 455 -9.06 13.48 -3.92
C ILE A 455 -10.25 13.26 -4.86
N LEU A 456 -11.48 13.55 -4.42
CA LEU A 456 -12.71 13.22 -5.15
C LEU A 456 -13.03 14.17 -6.32
N GLU A 457 -12.39 15.35 -6.39
CA GLU A 457 -12.65 16.31 -7.46
C GLU A 457 -12.45 15.69 -8.85
N GLY A 458 -13.50 15.74 -9.67
CA GLY A 458 -13.52 15.16 -11.02
C GLY A 458 -13.78 13.65 -11.07
N SER A 459 -14.12 13.01 -9.94
CA SER A 459 -14.27 11.55 -9.83
C SER A 459 -15.71 11.18 -9.44
N PRO A 460 -16.67 11.15 -10.39
CA PRO A 460 -18.09 10.97 -10.09
C PRO A 460 -18.43 9.59 -9.51
N ASP A 461 -17.58 8.59 -9.74
CA ASP A 461 -17.81 7.20 -9.34
C ASP A 461 -17.35 6.91 -7.89
N VAL A 462 -16.70 7.86 -7.22
CA VAL A 462 -16.22 7.72 -5.84
C VAL A 462 -16.86 8.78 -4.94
N GLU A 463 -17.76 8.35 -4.06
CA GLU A 463 -18.51 9.26 -3.17
C GLU A 463 -17.82 9.48 -1.81
N ASP A 464 -17.02 8.52 -1.36
CA ASP A 464 -16.39 8.55 -0.04
C ASP A 464 -15.00 7.91 -0.04
N LEU A 465 -14.25 8.14 1.03
CA LEU A 465 -12.89 7.63 1.21
C LEU A 465 -12.75 7.01 2.60
N ASP A 466 -11.89 6.01 2.71
CA ASP A 466 -11.41 5.58 4.02
C ASP A 466 -10.46 6.66 4.55
N MET A 467 -10.96 7.39 5.55
CA MET A 467 -10.31 8.51 6.23
C MET A 467 -10.10 8.19 7.71
N SER A 468 -10.22 6.90 8.09
CA SER A 468 -10.29 6.44 9.46
C SER A 468 -9.11 6.89 10.34
N CYS A 469 -7.92 7.01 9.79
CA CYS A 469 -6.74 7.52 10.52
C CYS A 469 -6.84 9.02 10.89
N PHE A 470 -7.73 9.77 10.24
CA PHE A 470 -7.97 11.19 10.46
C PHE A 470 -9.24 11.46 11.27
N ASP A 471 -10.36 10.79 10.94
CA ASP A 471 -11.69 11.07 11.52
C ASP A 471 -12.17 10.01 12.52
N GLY A 472 -11.53 8.84 12.60
CA GLY A 472 -11.90 7.75 13.49
C GLY A 472 -13.11 6.93 13.02
N ARG A 473 -13.60 7.16 11.79
CA ARG A 473 -14.74 6.44 11.20
C ARG A 473 -14.24 5.25 10.38
N TYR A 474 -14.30 4.06 10.98
CA TYR A 474 -13.93 2.80 10.35
C TYR A 474 -15.13 2.17 9.61
N ILE A 475 -15.02 2.03 8.29
CA ILE A 475 -16.16 1.66 7.42
C ILE A 475 -16.64 0.21 7.61
N THR A 476 -15.75 -0.70 8.03
CA THR A 476 -16.10 -2.13 8.19
C THR A 476 -17.01 -2.41 9.40
N GLY A 477 -17.30 -1.40 10.23
CA GLY A 477 -18.32 -1.47 11.29
C GLY A 477 -17.95 -2.29 12.54
N THR A 478 -16.92 -3.13 12.47
CA THR A 478 -16.50 -4.02 13.58
C THR A 478 -15.25 -3.54 14.33
N VAL A 479 -14.66 -2.44 13.89
CA VAL A 479 -13.53 -1.79 14.56
C VAL A 479 -14.06 -1.02 15.78
N SER A 480 -14.08 -1.68 16.93
CA SER A 480 -14.49 -1.11 18.22
C SER A 480 -13.29 -0.54 18.99
N GLU A 481 -13.58 0.25 20.03
CA GLU A 481 -12.55 0.74 20.95
C GLU A 481 -11.82 -0.42 21.66
N GLU A 482 -12.52 -1.53 21.95
CA GLU A 482 -11.93 -2.76 22.49
C GLU A 482 -10.92 -3.36 21.50
N TYR A 483 -11.30 -3.44 20.22
CA TYR A 483 -10.41 -3.96 19.18
C TYR A 483 -9.17 -3.08 19.03
N LEU A 484 -9.33 -1.76 19.00
CA LEU A 484 -8.20 -0.83 18.91
C LEU A 484 -7.26 -0.97 20.11
N ALA A 485 -7.79 -1.04 21.33
CA ALA A 485 -6.99 -1.28 22.53
C ALA A 485 -6.25 -2.63 22.49
N TRP A 486 -6.89 -3.68 21.95
CA TRP A 486 -6.24 -4.97 21.74
C TRP A 486 -5.11 -4.89 20.70
N VAL A 487 -5.32 -4.18 19.58
CA VAL A 487 -4.28 -3.96 18.56
C VAL A 487 -3.06 -3.26 19.16
N GLU A 488 -3.29 -2.26 20.02
CA GLU A 488 -2.24 -1.50 20.69
C GLU A 488 -1.45 -2.38 21.67
N GLY A 489 -2.14 -3.13 22.54
CA GLY A 489 -1.49 -4.00 23.52
C GLY A 489 -0.64 -5.12 22.89
N THR A 490 -0.94 -5.51 21.66
CA THR A 490 -0.19 -6.53 20.91
C THR A 490 0.92 -5.93 20.02
N GLN A 491 0.98 -4.61 19.85
CA GLN A 491 2.13 -3.92 19.22
C GLN A 491 3.25 -3.63 20.23
N GLU A 492 2.91 -3.51 21.52
CA GLU A 492 3.85 -3.23 22.60
C GLU A 492 4.50 -4.50 23.20
N SER A 493 3.90 -5.68 22.96
CA SER A 493 4.39 -7.01 23.35
C SER A 493 5.32 -7.62 22.30
#